data_AF-A0A0F9ASW3-F1
#
_entry.id   AF-A0A0F9ASW3-F1
#
_cell.length_a   1.000
_cell.length_b   1.000
_cell.length_c   1.000
_cell.angle_alpha   90.00
_cell.angle_beta   90.00
_cell.angle_gamma   90.00
#
_symmetry.space_group_name_H-M   'P 1'
#
loop_
_entity.id
_entity.type
_entity.pdbx_description
1 polymer ?
#
loop_
_entity_poly.entity_id
_entity_poly.type
_entity_poly.pdbx_seq_one_letter_code
_entity_poly.pdbx_strand_id
1 'polypeptide(L)' 'MINATELFGRKLDGYCIRCKEKIPFNRYRPLCYNDWQDWVRWKNPLYIERYCHKCGEPYMATKSQPLCDNCYWN' A
#
# COMPACT_ATOMS: atom_id res chain seq x y z
N MET A 1 -16.07 28.73 -4.90
CA MET A 1 -16.10 27.91 -6.13
C MET A 1 -14.89 27.00 -6.06
N ILE A 2 -15.08 25.71 -5.77
CA ILE A 2 -13.99 24.73 -5.77
C ILE A 2 -13.87 24.15 -7.19
N ASN A 3 -12.64 24.10 -7.71
CA ASN A 3 -12.36 23.76 -9.09
C ASN A 3 -12.47 22.24 -9.30
N ALA A 4 -13.07 21.79 -10.41
CA ALA A 4 -13.30 20.37 -10.65
C ALA A 4 -12.00 19.54 -10.72
N THR A 5 -10.86 20.18 -10.98
CA THR A 5 -9.51 19.59 -10.93
C THR A 5 -9.02 19.25 -9.52
N GLU A 6 -9.57 19.86 -8.47
CA GLU A 6 -9.27 19.53 -7.07
C GLU A 6 -10.12 18.36 -6.56
N LEU A 7 -11.24 18.05 -7.23
CA LEU A 7 -12.17 16.97 -6.88
C LEU A 7 -11.78 15.59 -7.44
N PHE A 8 -10.94 15.55 -8.49
CA PHE A 8 -10.49 14.30 -9.13
C PHE A 8 -8.98 14.03 -9.02
N GLY A 9 -8.23 14.86 -8.27
CA GLY A 9 -6.78 14.95 -8.47
C GLY A 9 -5.88 14.49 -7.33
N ARG A 10 -6.37 14.30 -6.09
CA ARG A 10 -5.47 13.93 -4.99
C ARG A 10 -5.26 12.42 -4.98
N LYS A 11 -4.22 11.94 -5.66
CA LYS A 11 -3.70 10.59 -5.39
C LYS A 11 -3.46 10.50 -3.88
N LEU A 12 -4.21 9.62 -3.22
CA LEU A 12 -3.94 9.32 -1.82
C LEU A 12 -2.55 8.68 -1.77
N ASP A 13 -1.70 9.19 -0.89
CA ASP A 13 -0.42 8.56 -0.60
C ASP A 13 -0.66 7.27 0.20
N GLY A 14 0.22 6.31 -0.01
CA GLY A 14 0.33 5.07 0.74
C GLY A 14 1.80 4.72 0.94
N TYR A 15 2.04 3.52 1.46
CA TYR A 15 3.37 3.06 1.86
C TYR A 15 3.62 1.65 1.33
N CYS A 16 4.83 1.38 0.86
CA CYS A 16 5.24 0.02 0.52
C CYS A 16 5.14 -0.87 1.76
N ILE A 17 4.41 -1.98 1.65
CA ILE A 17 4.19 -2.89 2.79
C ILE A 17 5.47 -3.58 3.28
N ARG A 18 6.57 -3.56 2.49
CA ARG A 18 7.86 -4.17 2.85
C ARG A 18 8.88 -3.19 3.41
N CYS A 19 9.06 -2.04 2.77
CA CYS A 19 10.13 -1.08 3.07
C CYS A 19 9.65 0.29 3.58
N LYS A 20 8.33 0.53 3.66
CA LYS A 20 7.72 1.80 4.07
C LYS A 20 8.00 2.99 3.13
N GLU A 21 8.54 2.77 1.94
CA GLU A 21 8.65 3.81 0.92
C GLU A 21 7.28 4.41 0.59
N LYS A 22 7.18 5.74 0.45
CA LYS A 22 5.94 6.40 0.02
C LYS A 22 5.64 6.07 -1.45
N ILE A 23 4.45 5.55 -1.71
CA ILE A 23 3.95 5.18 -3.05
C ILE A 23 2.48 5.58 -3.18
N PRO A 24 1.91 5.65 -4.39
CA PRO A 24 0.47 5.87 -4.53
C PRO A 24 -0.35 4.77 -3.84
N PHE A 25 -1.39 5.15 -3.12
CA PHE A 25 -2.29 4.20 -2.49
C PHE A 25 -3.05 3.37 -3.53
N ASN A 26 -2.79 2.06 -3.55
CA ASN A 26 -3.46 1.07 -4.37
C ASN A 26 -3.37 -0.30 -3.67
N ARG A 27 -4.49 -0.78 -3.11
CA ARG A 27 -4.57 -2.08 -2.42
C ARG A 27 -4.12 -3.27 -3.29
N TYR A 28 -4.20 -3.17 -4.61
CA TYR A 28 -3.74 -4.23 -5.54
C TYR A 28 -2.24 -4.15 -5.86
N ARG A 29 -1.61 -3.00 -5.62
CA ARG A 29 -0.18 -2.73 -5.85
C ARG A 29 0.48 -2.15 -4.58
N PRO A 30 0.52 -2.91 -3.47
CA PRO A 30 0.97 -2.39 -2.18
C PRO A 30 2.49 -2.36 -2.00
N LEU A 31 3.26 -2.77 -3.02
CA LEU A 31 4.72 -2.79 -3.01
C LEU A 31 5.25 -1.68 -3.93
N CYS A 32 6.37 -1.08 -3.57
CA CYS A 32 7.13 -0.24 -4.51
C CYS A 32 7.73 -1.09 -5.63
N TYR A 33 8.23 -0.43 -6.68
CA TYR A 33 8.74 -1.13 -7.86
C TYR A 33 9.86 -2.13 -7.52
N ASN A 34 10.83 -1.72 -6.69
CA ASN A 34 11.97 -2.55 -6.31
C ASN A 34 11.51 -3.82 -5.56
N ASP A 35 10.69 -3.66 -4.52
CA ASP A 35 10.21 -4.80 -3.72
C ASP A 35 9.24 -5.70 -4.52
N TRP A 36 8.50 -5.13 -5.47
CA TRP A 36 7.67 -5.90 -6.41
C TRP A 36 8.52 -6.79 -7.32
N GLN A 37 9.66 -6.31 -7.82
CA GLN A 37 10.56 -7.12 -8.68
C GLN A 37 11.10 -8.36 -7.96
N ASP A 38 11.35 -8.27 -6.65
CA ASP A 38 11.71 -9.44 -5.84
C ASP A 38 10.50 -10.32 -5.53
N TRP A 39 9.35 -9.70 -5.20
CA TRP A 39 8.12 -10.43 -4.91
C TRP A 39 7.66 -11.29 -6.09
N VAL A 40 7.79 -10.82 -7.34
CA VAL A 40 7.36 -11.57 -8.54
C VAL A 40 8.14 -12.86 -8.80
N ARG A 41 9.27 -13.07 -8.12
CA ARG A 41 10.00 -14.36 -8.17
C ARG A 41 9.25 -15.46 -7.43
N TRP A 42 8.61 -15.11 -6.32
CA TRP A 42 7.90 -16.05 -5.44
C TRP A 42 6.39 -16.03 -5.64
N LYS A 43 5.83 -14.85 -5.96
CA LYS A 43 4.40 -14.59 -6.20
C LYS A 43 3.48 -15.09 -5.08
N ASN A 44 3.97 -15.22 -3.85
CA ASN A 44 3.16 -15.67 -2.72
C ASN A 44 2.35 -14.48 -2.18
N PRO A 45 1.02 -14.43 -2.37
CA PRO A 45 0.21 -13.31 -1.91
C PRO A 45 0.04 -13.26 -0.38
N LEU A 46 0.27 -14.39 0.30
CA LEU A 46 0.17 -14.54 1.76
C LEU A 46 1.50 -14.36 2.49
N TYR A 47 2.58 -14.04 1.78
CA TYR A 47 3.86 -13.77 2.41
C TYR A 47 3.73 -12.55 3.34
N ILE A 48 4.21 -12.70 4.58
CA ILE A 48 4.09 -11.69 5.64
C ILE A 48 5.15 -10.61 5.41
N GLU A 49 4.67 -9.40 5.16
CA GLU A 49 5.41 -8.16 5.08
C GLU A 49 5.24 -7.35 6.38
N ARG A 50 5.69 -6.09 6.42
CA ARG A 50 6.02 -5.40 7.68
C ARG A 50 5.21 -4.13 7.98
N TYR A 51 4.52 -3.55 7.02
CA TYR A 51 3.88 -2.24 7.17
C TYR A 51 2.48 -2.19 6.56
N CYS A 52 1.60 -1.38 7.16
CA CYS A 52 0.29 -1.05 6.59
C CYS A 52 0.45 -0.14 5.36
N HIS A 53 -0.25 -0.46 4.28
CA HIS A 53 -0.19 0.31 3.04
C HIS A 53 -0.83 1.70 3.13
N LYS A 54 -1.81 1.92 4.02
CA LYS A 54 -2.49 3.23 4.17
C LYS A 54 -1.71 4.16 5.10
N CYS A 55 -1.38 3.71 6.31
CA CYS A 55 -0.78 4.57 7.34
C CYS A 55 0.73 4.41 7.52
N GLY A 56 1.35 3.35 6.97
CA GLY A 56 2.79 3.10 7.11
C GLY A 56 3.21 2.62 8.50
N GLU A 57 2.27 2.37 9.41
CA GLU A 57 2.57 1.77 10.72
C GLU A 57 2.97 0.30 10.59
N PRO A 58 3.83 -0.21 11.49
CA PRO A 58 4.17 -1.64 11.53
C PRO A 58 2.92 -2.52 11.64
N TYR A 59 2.82 -3.52 10.77
CA TYR A 59 1.70 -4.47 10.71
C TYR A 59 2.13 -5.71 9.92
N MET A 60 1.61 -6.89 10.29
CA MET A 60 1.79 -8.12 9.51
C MET A 60 0.94 -8.10 8.24
N ALA A 61 1.30 -7.22 7.30
CA ALA A 61 0.63 -7.09 6.02
C ALA A 61 0.92 -8.29 5.13
N THR A 62 0.02 -8.56 4.19
CA THR A 62 0.28 -9.44 3.05
C THR A 62 -0.14 -8.72 1.77
N LYS A 63 0.20 -9.27 0.60
CA LYS A 63 -0.32 -8.69 -0.65
C LYS A 63 -1.85 -8.79 -0.74
N SER A 64 -2.44 -9.84 -0.18
CA SER A 64 -3.90 -10.01 -0.09
C SER A 64 -4.57 -9.17 1.00
N GLN A 65 -3.85 -8.83 2.06
CA GLN A 65 -4.33 -8.00 3.17
C GLN A 65 -3.29 -6.91 3.50
N PRO A 66 -3.25 -5.83 2.71
CA PRO A 66 -2.20 -4.82 2.84
C PRO A 66 -2.50 -3.75 3.91
N LEU A 67 -3.65 -3.81 4.58
CA LEU A 67 -4.09 -2.80 5.54
C LEU A 67 -4.15 -3.40 6.94
N CYS A 68 -3.75 -2.63 7.95
CA CYS A 68 -4.07 -2.94 9.33
C CYS A 68 -5.57 -2.77 9.60
N ASP A 69 -6.07 -3.38 10.66
CA ASP A 69 -7.49 -3.41 10.99
C ASP A 69 -8.07 -2.00 11.07
N ASN A 70 -7.38 -1.08 11.75
CA ASN A 70 -7.80 0.31 11.87
C ASN A 70 -7.96 1.02 10.50
N CYS A 71 -7.10 0.71 9.53
CA CYS A 71 -7.14 1.28 8.19
C CYS A 71 -8.09 0.54 7.23
N TYR A 72 -8.54 -0.66 7.60
CA TYR A 72 -9.53 -1.41 6.83
C TYR A 72 -10.94 -0.90 7.12
N TRP A 73 -11.21 -0.54 8.38
CA TRP A 73 -12.53 -0.07 8.82
C TRP A 73 -12.76 1.45 8.70
N ASN A 74 -11.68 2.24 8.55
CA ASN A 74 -11.69 3.71 8.37
C ASN A 74 -11.04 4.10 7.05
#